data_AF-A0A4R7G089-F1
#
_entry.id   AF-A0A4R7G089-F1
#
_cell.length_a   1.000
_cell.length_b   1.000
_cell.length_c   1.000
_cell.angle_alpha   90.00
_cell.angle_beta   90.00
_cell.angle_gamma   90.00
#
_symmetry.space_group_name_H-M   'P 1'
#
loop_
_entity.id
_entity.type
_entity.pdbx_description
1 polymer ?
#
loop_
_entity_poly.entity_id
_entity_poly.type
_entity_poly.pdbx_seq_one_letter_code
_entity_poly.pdbx_strand_id
1 'polypeptide(L)'
;MQKTRTSTLLSLAFAALSLGMLNSASASATLHSAPTEKGYELYPEHAQPGKSRAQVQAETVEALQKRGPNALRSSNYPPAPVASGPGKTRQQVMDEYSSETPAERKARLQMFRG
;
A
#
# COMPACT_ATOMS: atom_id res chain seq x y z
N MET A 1 39.86 -31.55 7.15
CA MET A 1 40.00 -30.20 6.52
C MET A 1 39.27 -30.03 5.18
N GLN A 2 38.65 -31.06 4.58
CA GLN A 2 37.96 -30.94 3.28
C GLN A 2 36.53 -30.35 3.34
N LYS A 3 35.76 -30.60 4.41
CA LYS A 3 34.37 -30.13 4.56
C LYS A 3 34.25 -28.61 4.69
N THR A 4 35.22 -27.96 5.34
CA THR A 4 35.22 -26.51 5.51
C THR A 4 35.47 -25.81 4.18
N ARG A 5 36.42 -26.30 3.38
CA ARG A 5 36.77 -25.74 2.06
C ARG A 5 35.62 -25.82 1.05
N THR A 6 34.83 -26.89 1.09
CA THR A 6 33.66 -27.06 0.21
C THR A 6 32.51 -26.12 0.60
N SER A 7 32.26 -25.93 1.90
CA SER A 7 31.27 -24.94 2.36
C SER A 7 31.65 -23.50 2.02
N THR A 8 32.93 -23.10 2.12
CA THR A 8 33.35 -21.73 1.76
C THR A 8 33.28 -21.47 0.26
N LEU A 9 33.60 -22.45 -0.57
CA LEU A 9 33.50 -22.30 -2.03
C LEU A 9 32.04 -22.21 -2.48
N LEU A 10 31.15 -22.98 -1.86
CA LEU A 10 29.72 -22.94 -2.17
C LEU A 10 29.06 -21.63 -1.73
N SER A 11 29.40 -21.10 -0.56
CA SER A 11 28.89 -19.80 -0.10
C SER A 11 29.43 -18.63 -0.93
N LEU A 12 30.69 -18.70 -1.38
CA LEU A 12 31.26 -17.69 -2.27
C LEU A 12 30.62 -17.71 -3.66
N ALA A 13 30.34 -18.89 -4.20
CA ALA A 13 29.59 -19.02 -5.46
C ALA A 13 28.15 -18.49 -5.35
N PHE A 14 27.48 -18.75 -4.23
CA PHE A 14 26.13 -18.23 -3.98
C PHE A 14 26.11 -16.70 -3.82
N ALA A 15 27.12 -16.13 -3.15
CA ALA A 15 27.28 -14.68 -3.03
C ALA A 15 27.59 -14.02 -4.39
N ALA A 16 28.42 -14.64 -5.23
CA ALA A 16 28.71 -14.13 -6.57
C ALA A 16 27.46 -14.15 -7.48
N LEU A 17 26.64 -15.21 -7.41
CA LEU A 17 25.38 -15.31 -8.14
C LEU A 17 24.35 -14.26 -7.68
N SER A 18 24.25 -14.01 -6.36
CA SER A 18 23.30 -13.02 -5.83
C SER A 18 23.68 -11.58 -6.17
N LEU A 19 24.98 -11.24 -6.19
CA LEU A 19 25.45 -9.93 -6.66
C LEU A 19 25.24 -9.76 -8.17
N GLY A 20 25.39 -10.83 -8.97
CA GLY A 20 25.17 -10.79 -10.42
C GLY A 20 23.72 -10.52 -10.83
N MET A 21 22.74 -11.04 -10.08
CA MET A 21 21.32 -10.84 -10.37
C MET A 21 20.83 -9.43 -10.04
N LEU A 22 21.46 -8.72 -9.09
CA LEU A 22 21.03 -7.38 -8.69
C LEU A 22 21.25 -6.33 -9.79
N ASN A 23 22.21 -6.55 -10.70
CA ASN A 23 22.57 -5.59 -11.75
C ASN A 23 21.82 -5.74 -13.08
N SER A 24 21.12 -6.86 -13.32
CA SER A 24 20.45 -7.11 -14.60
C SER A 24 19.19 -6.26 -14.81
N ALA A 25 18.59 -5.75 -13.73
CA ALA A 25 17.37 -4.94 -13.81
C ALA A 25 17.62 -3.52 -14.33
N SER A 26 18.78 -2.93 -14.08
CA SER A 26 19.06 -1.53 -14.46
C SER A 26 19.27 -1.32 -15.95
N ALA A 27 19.71 -2.35 -16.70
CA ALA A 27 19.98 -2.25 -18.14
C ALA A 27 18.76 -2.53 -19.02
N SER A 28 17.63 -2.95 -18.43
CA SER A 28 16.39 -3.30 -19.13
C SER A 28 15.24 -2.32 -18.83
N ALA A 29 15.54 -1.18 -18.20
CA ALA A 29 14.54 -0.20 -17.85
C ALA A 29 14.23 0.71 -19.04
N THR A 30 12.95 0.99 -19.29
CA THR A 30 12.54 1.96 -20.32
C THR A 30 13.04 3.38 -20.04
N LEU A 31 13.42 3.67 -18.79
CA LEU A 31 13.94 4.97 -18.36
C LEU A 31 15.32 4.78 -17.72
N HIS A 32 16.34 5.41 -18.29
CA HIS A 32 17.68 5.46 -17.71
C HIS A 32 17.95 6.85 -17.16
N SER A 33 18.66 6.94 -16.03
CA SER A 33 19.17 8.22 -15.54
C SER A 33 20.21 8.75 -16.52
N ALA A 34 20.16 10.04 -16.84
CA ALA A 34 21.06 10.68 -17.79
C ALA A 34 21.61 12.00 -17.22
N PRO A 35 22.89 12.34 -17.47
CA PRO A 35 23.50 13.60 -17.02
C PRO A 35 23.10 14.77 -17.93
N THR A 36 21.81 14.92 -18.19
CA THR A 36 21.21 16.03 -18.95
C THR A 36 20.27 16.82 -18.04
N GLU A 37 19.87 18.03 -18.41
CA GLU A 37 18.93 18.84 -17.61
C GLU A 37 17.60 18.12 -17.35
N LYS A 38 17.19 17.24 -18.27
CA LYS A 38 15.99 16.41 -18.16
C LYS A 38 16.14 15.28 -17.13
N GLY A 39 17.38 14.87 -16.82
CA GLY A 39 17.72 13.85 -15.82
C GLY A 39 17.46 12.40 -16.23
N TYR A 40 16.87 12.15 -17.40
CA TYR A 40 16.61 10.80 -17.90
C TYR A 40 16.55 10.72 -19.43
N GLU A 41 16.74 9.51 -19.94
CA GLU A 41 16.56 9.15 -21.34
C GLU A 41 15.58 7.97 -21.46
N LEU A 42 14.76 8.01 -22.51
CA LEU A 42 13.69 7.03 -22.76
C LEU A 42 14.16 6.06 -23.84
N TYR A 43 14.11 4.77 -23.54
CA TYR A 43 14.47 3.66 -24.43
C TYR A 43 13.24 2.75 -24.65
N PRO A 44 12.34 3.09 -25.60
CA PRO A 44 11.09 2.37 -25.83
C PRO A 44 11.27 0.89 -26.19
N GLU A 45 12.40 0.52 -26.78
CA GLU A 45 12.77 -0.86 -27.12
C GLU A 45 12.97 -1.76 -25.89
N HIS A 46 13.14 -1.16 -24.72
CA HIS A 46 13.19 -1.90 -23.44
C HIS A 46 11.79 -2.15 -22.87
N ALA A 47 10.73 -1.60 -23.45
CA ALA A 47 9.37 -1.83 -22.99
C ALA A 47 9.02 -3.31 -23.11
N GLN A 48 8.91 -3.98 -21.97
CA GLN A 48 8.43 -5.35 -21.89
C GLN A 48 6.90 -5.36 -21.85
N PRO A 49 6.26 -6.36 -22.48
CA PRO A 49 4.82 -6.54 -22.33
C PRO A 49 4.48 -6.78 -20.86
N GLY A 50 3.65 -5.90 -20.30
CA GLY A 50 3.12 -6.04 -18.96
C GLY A 50 2.11 -7.19 -18.86
N LYS A 51 1.54 -7.35 -17.66
CA LYS A 51 0.42 -8.27 -17.45
C LYS A 51 -0.77 -7.86 -18.35
N SER A 52 -1.37 -8.84 -19.01
CA SER A 52 -2.63 -8.62 -19.71
C SER A 52 -3.73 -8.24 -18.71
N ARG A 53 -4.78 -7.57 -19.20
CA ARG A 53 -5.95 -7.24 -18.38
C ARG A 53 -6.56 -8.47 -17.71
N ALA A 54 -6.62 -9.60 -18.42
CA ALA A 54 -7.13 -10.86 -17.91
C ALA A 54 -6.28 -11.41 -16.76
N GLN A 55 -4.95 -11.35 -16.87
CA GLN A 55 -4.04 -11.77 -15.80
C GLN A 55 -4.20 -10.90 -14.55
N VAL A 56 -4.31 -9.58 -14.71
CA VAL A 56 -4.53 -8.65 -13.58
C VAL A 56 -5.87 -8.95 -12.90
N GLN A 57 -6.93 -9.20 -13.66
CA GLN A 57 -8.23 -9.58 -13.10
C GLN A 57 -8.16 -10.89 -12.33
N ALA A 58 -7.50 -11.91 -12.88
CA ALA A 58 -7.32 -13.19 -12.20
C ALA A 58 -6.58 -13.05 -10.87
N GLU A 59 -5.46 -12.32 -10.85
CA GLU A 59 -4.68 -12.04 -9.64
C GLU A 59 -5.48 -11.22 -8.61
N THR A 60 -6.29 -10.27 -9.07
CA THR A 60 -7.17 -9.48 -8.20
C THR A 60 -8.21 -10.38 -7.52
N VAL A 61 -8.85 -11.28 -8.27
CA VAL A 61 -9.82 -12.24 -7.74
C VAL A 61 -9.15 -13.18 -6.74
N GLU A 62 -7.97 -13.71 -7.08
CA GLU A 62 -7.20 -14.57 -6.18
C GLU A 62 -6.82 -13.85 -4.88
N ALA A 63 -6.36 -12.60 -4.96
CA ALA A 63 -6.01 -11.79 -3.80
C ALA A 63 -7.23 -11.56 -2.89
N LEU A 64 -8.40 -11.27 -3.47
CA LEU A 64 -9.64 -11.09 -2.72
C LEU A 64 -10.10 -12.39 -2.05
N GLN A 65 -9.96 -13.54 -2.71
CA GLN A 65 -10.32 -14.84 -2.13
C GLN A 65 -9.40 -15.23 -0.97
N LYS A 66 -8.08 -14.99 -1.09
CA LYS A 66 -7.10 -15.42 -0.10
C LYS A 66 -6.97 -14.49 1.09
N ARG A 67 -7.06 -13.17 0.86
CA ARG A 67 -6.71 -12.12 1.83
C ARG A 67 -7.84 -11.13 2.09
N GLY A 68 -8.98 -11.30 1.42
CA GLY A 68 -10.14 -10.43 1.55
C GLY A 68 -9.94 -9.05 0.90
N PRO A 69 -10.94 -8.15 1.02
CA PRO A 69 -10.92 -6.81 0.43
C PRO A 69 -9.72 -5.95 0.81
N ASN A 70 -9.12 -6.23 1.98
CA ASN A 70 -7.95 -5.49 2.47
C ASN A 70 -6.68 -5.74 1.65
N ALA A 71 -6.61 -6.81 0.84
CA ALA A 71 -5.44 -7.05 -0.01
C ALA A 71 -5.25 -6.02 -1.12
N LEU A 72 -6.30 -5.30 -1.50
CA LEU A 72 -6.22 -4.24 -2.51
C LEU A 72 -6.04 -2.86 -1.91
N ARG A 73 -5.92 -2.76 -0.58
CA ARG A 73 -5.89 -1.48 0.10
C ARG A 73 -4.47 -0.90 0.02
N SER A 74 -4.36 0.27 -0.60
CA SER A 74 -3.09 1.00 -0.73
C SER A 74 -2.64 1.70 0.55
N SER A 75 -3.50 1.74 1.58
CA SER A 75 -3.26 2.49 2.82
C SER A 75 -3.41 1.63 4.06
N ASN A 76 -2.57 1.92 5.06
CA ASN A 76 -2.65 1.37 6.42
C ASN A 76 -3.78 2.02 7.25
N TYR A 77 -4.48 3.01 6.71
CA TYR A 77 -5.56 3.69 7.42
C TYR A 77 -6.65 2.70 7.84
N PRO A 78 -7.13 2.71 9.10
CA PRO A 78 -8.22 1.83 9.51
C PRO A 78 -9.40 1.95 8.53
N PRO A 79 -10.09 0.83 8.23
CA PRO A 79 -11.25 0.88 7.35
C PRO A 79 -12.23 1.91 7.89
N ALA A 80 -12.94 2.63 7.00
CA ALA A 80 -14.00 3.52 7.43
C ALA A 80 -14.92 2.72 8.37
N PRO A 81 -15.25 3.25 9.56
CA PRO A 81 -16.11 2.55 10.49
C PRO A 81 -17.38 2.15 9.73
N VAL A 82 -17.74 0.87 9.86
CA VAL A 82 -19.00 0.36 9.33
C VAL A 82 -20.09 1.26 9.89
N ALA A 83 -20.84 1.94 9.02
CA ALA A 83 -21.90 2.84 9.45
C ALA A 83 -22.87 2.03 10.32
N SER A 84 -22.87 2.31 11.62
CA SER A 84 -23.71 1.65 12.61
C SER A 84 -25.16 2.11 12.41
N GLY A 85 -25.83 1.55 11.40
CA GLY A 85 -27.20 1.89 11.05
C GLY A 85 -27.40 3.32 10.52
N PRO A 86 -28.65 3.72 10.27
CA PRO A 86 -28.96 5.11 9.96
C PRO A 86 -28.64 5.95 11.21
N GLY A 87 -27.52 6.65 11.16
CA GLY A 87 -27.22 7.70 12.14
C GLY A 87 -28.32 8.77 12.12
N LYS A 88 -28.37 9.61 13.16
CA LYS A 88 -29.30 10.73 13.20
C LYS A 88 -29.16 11.57 11.93
N THR A 89 -30.28 11.95 11.32
CA THR A 89 -30.26 12.91 10.23
C THR A 89 -29.80 14.26 10.77
N ARG A 90 -29.28 15.12 9.88
CA ARG A 90 -28.90 16.49 10.28
C ARG A 90 -30.06 17.19 11.02
N GLN A 91 -31.29 17.03 10.54
CA GLN A 91 -32.46 17.65 11.15
C GLN A 91 -32.69 17.15 12.58
N GLN A 92 -32.62 15.84 12.83
CA GLN A 92 -32.78 15.27 14.17
C GLN A 92 -31.72 15.78 15.15
N VAL A 93 -30.49 16.02 14.69
CA VAL A 93 -29.43 16.62 15.52
C VAL A 93 -29.75 18.08 15.86
N MET A 94 -30.27 18.85 14.90
CA MET A 94 -30.64 20.24 15.15
C MET A 94 -31.82 20.34 16.11
N ASP A 95 -32.84 19.50 15.94
CA ASP A 95 -34.03 19.50 16.79
C ASP A 95 -33.66 19.17 18.25
N GLU A 96 -32.82 18.16 18.46
CA GLU A 96 -32.31 17.79 19.79
C GLU A 96 -31.52 18.95 20.42
N TYR A 97 -30.62 19.59 19.66
CA TYR A 97 -29.85 20.74 20.12
C TYR A 97 -30.74 21.93 20.51
N SER A 98 -31.79 22.19 19.73
CA SER A 98 -32.74 23.27 20.00
C SER A 98 -33.69 22.95 21.16
N SER A 99 -34.02 21.68 21.40
CA SER A 99 -34.88 21.24 22.52
C SER A 99 -34.15 21.09 23.86
N GLU A 100 -32.83 21.21 23.87
CA GLU A 100 -31.99 21.03 25.05
C GLU A 100 -32.39 21.97 26.21
N THR A 101 -32.61 21.41 27.39
CA THR A 101 -32.90 22.18 28.60
C THR A 101 -31.66 22.94 29.10
N PRO A 102 -31.82 24.03 29.88
CA PRO A 102 -30.68 24.72 30.47
C PRO A 102 -29.77 23.83 31.35
N ALA A 103 -30.35 22.81 32.00
CA ALA A 103 -29.60 21.88 32.85
C ALA A 103 -28.75 20.90 32.01
N GLU A 104 -29.31 20.33 30.95
CA GLU A 104 -28.60 19.48 30.00
C GLU A 104 -27.49 20.25 29.28
N ARG A 105 -27.78 21.49 28.87
CA ARG A 105 -26.79 22.40 28.30
C ARG A 105 -25.61 22.62 29.22
N LYS A 106 -25.89 22.88 30.51
CA LYS A 106 -24.85 23.08 31.53
C LYS A 106 -24.01 21.82 31.71
N ALA A 107 -24.63 20.64 31.79
CA ALA A 107 -23.94 19.36 31.92
C ALA A 107 -23.02 19.10 30.71
N ARG A 108 -23.52 19.31 29.49
CA ARG A 108 -22.72 19.18 28.25
C ARG A 108 -21.53 20.14 28.25
N LEU A 109 -21.73 21.41 28.59
CA LEU A 109 -20.64 22.40 28.66
C LEU A 109 -19.60 22.07 29.74
N GLN A 110 -20.00 21.40 30.82
CA GLN A 110 -19.06 20.92 31.84
C GLN A 110 -18.21 19.74 31.34
N MET A 111 -18.77 18.84 30.53
CA MET A 111 -17.99 17.74 29.93
C MET A 111 -16.88 18.22 28.99
N PHE A 112 -17.02 19.40 28.39
CA PHE A 112 -16.01 20.02 27.53
C PHE A 112 -15.02 20.93 28.27
N ARG A 113 -15.22 21.15 29.58
CA ARG A 113 -14.21 21.75 30.44
C ARG A 113 -13.33 20.62 30.95
N GLY A 114 -12.18 20.44 30.30
CA GLY A 114 -11.13 19.53 30.77
C GLY A 114 -10.69 19.83 32.19
#